data_AF-A0A8X6RWJ2-F1
#
_entry.id   AF-A0A8X6RWJ2-F1
#
_cell.length_a   1.000
_cell.length_b   1.000
_cell.length_c   1.000
_cell.angle_alpha   90.00
_cell.angle_beta   90.00
_cell.angle_gamma   90.00
#
_symmetry.space_group_name_H-M   'P 1'
#
loop_
_entity.id
_entity.type
_entity.pdbx_description
1 polymer ?
#
loop_
_entity_poly.entity_id
_entity_poly.type
_entity_poly.pdbx_seq_one_letter_code
_entity_poly.pdbx_strand_id
1 'polypeptide(L)'
;MLNFEVANDLHNSDHFPLLVSHVNGAGTRFRPPTYHFHRADWDKFTRLAIITGTMVQNRAVDEAVFNVTEAIRNAADAAIPRTSNSPRKLCKPWWNASCQQAKRSKEGVGYFQEVPHI
;
A
#
# COMPACT_ATOMS: atom_id res chain seq x y z
N MET A 1 8.93 12.85 -5.55
CA MET A 1 8.37 14.08 -6.13
C MET A 1 8.25 13.85 -7.63
N LEU A 2 7.17 14.30 -8.27
CA LEU A 2 6.98 14.13 -9.72
C LEU A 2 7.49 15.36 -10.45
N ASN A 3 8.14 15.14 -11.60
CA ASN A 3 8.50 16.17 -12.55
C ASN A 3 7.54 16.10 -13.74
N PHE A 4 7.13 17.26 -14.24
CA PHE A 4 6.17 17.42 -15.31
C PHE A 4 6.78 18.28 -16.42
N GLU A 5 6.86 17.74 -17.62
CA GLU A 5 7.41 18.42 -18.79
C GLU A 5 6.46 18.20 -19.97
N VAL A 6 6.29 19.21 -20.82
CA VAL A 6 5.54 19.04 -22.07
C VAL A 6 6.52 18.59 -23.15
N ALA A 7 6.20 17.52 -23.87
CA ALA A 7 7.02 17.06 -24.98
C ALA A 7 6.98 18.08 -26.13
N ASN A 8 8.09 18.21 -26.85
CA ASN A 8 8.23 19.20 -27.93
C ASN A 8 7.69 18.73 -29.29
N ASP A 9 7.12 17.52 -29.36
CA ASP A 9 6.56 16.94 -30.58
C ASP A 9 5.11 16.49 -30.33
N LEU A 10 4.23 16.73 -31.30
CA LEU A 10 2.82 16.36 -31.29
C LEU A 10 2.60 14.86 -31.59
N HIS A 11 3.54 14.19 -32.25
CA HIS A 11 3.39 12.77 -32.65
C HIS A 11 2.06 12.47 -33.38
N ASN A 12 1.66 13.33 -34.33
CA ASN A 12 0.40 13.25 -35.09
C ASN A 12 -0.89 13.35 -34.26
N SER A 13 -0.80 13.79 -33.01
CA SER A 13 -1.95 14.22 -32.19
C SER A 13 -2.23 15.71 -32.42
N ASP A 14 -3.42 16.17 -32.06
CA ASP A 14 -3.77 17.59 -31.96
C ASP A 14 -3.32 18.24 -30.63
N HIS A 15 -2.75 17.44 -29.73
CA HIS A 15 -2.25 17.87 -28.42
C HIS A 15 -0.82 17.38 -28.14
N PHE A 16 -0.02 18.23 -27.49
CA PHE A 16 1.32 17.85 -27.01
C PHE A 16 1.24 16.89 -25.81
N PRO A 17 2.02 15.80 -25.80
CA PRO A 17 2.09 14.89 -24.66
C PRO A 17 2.64 15.57 -23.38
N LEU A 18 2.03 15.27 -22.23
CA LEU A 18 2.61 15.59 -20.92
C LEU A 18 3.50 14.43 -20.45
N LEU A 19 4.80 14.67 -20.35
CA LEU A 19 5.80 13.76 -19.81
C LEU A 19 5.82 13.88 -18.28
N VAL A 20 5.56 12.76 -17.60
CA VAL A 20 5.64 12.65 -16.14
C VAL A 20 6.79 11.74 -15.79
N SER A 21 7.81 12.27 -15.12
CA SER A 21 8.95 11.48 -14.64
C SER A 21 9.05 11.52 -13.12
N HIS A 22 9.60 10.46 -12.55
CA HIS A 22 9.81 10.39 -11.10
C HIS A 22 11.20 10.95 -10.81
N VAL A 23 11.28 12.02 -10.00
CA VAL A 23 12.58 12.47 -9.47
C VAL A 23 13.08 11.35 -8.56
N ASN A 24 14.26 10.82 -8.86
CA ASN A 24 14.80 9.58 -8.31
C ASN A 24 14.43 9.37 -6.84
N GLY A 25 13.80 8.24 -6.62
CA GLY A 25 13.21 7.84 -5.36
C GLY A 25 12.26 6.73 -5.68
N ALA A 26 12.79 5.56 -6.03
CA ALA A 26 12.04 4.32 -5.91
C ALA A 26 11.71 4.15 -4.42
N GLY A 27 10.78 4.97 -3.94
CA GLY A 27 10.15 4.80 -2.67
C GLY A 27 9.36 3.52 -2.85
N THR A 28 9.96 2.41 -2.44
CA THR A 28 9.20 1.29 -1.91
C THR A 28 8.03 1.91 -1.18
N ARG A 29 6.80 1.70 -1.66
CA ARG A 29 5.60 2.18 -0.99
C ARG A 29 5.52 1.40 0.31
N PHE A 30 6.31 1.81 1.28
CA PHE A 30 6.40 1.21 2.60
C PHE A 30 5.15 1.70 3.30
N ARG A 31 4.10 0.89 3.20
CA ARG A 31 2.94 1.09 4.05
C ARG A 31 3.36 0.62 5.44
N PRO A 32 3.14 1.44 6.48
CA PRO A 32 3.31 0.97 7.85
C PRO A 32 2.53 -0.34 8.05
N PRO A 33 3.07 -1.29 8.81
CA PRO A 33 2.31 -2.48 9.17
C PRO A 33 1.03 -2.07 9.89
N THR A 34 -0.09 -2.69 9.53
CA THR A 34 -1.43 -2.45 10.06
C THR A 34 -1.96 -3.74 10.67
N TYR A 35 -2.73 -3.66 11.76
CA TYR A 35 -3.35 -4.83 12.36
C TYR A 35 -4.38 -5.50 11.43
N HIS A 36 -4.32 -6.82 11.30
CA HIS A 36 -5.34 -7.62 10.63
C HIS A 36 -6.41 -8.08 11.62
N PHE A 37 -7.38 -7.20 11.92
CA PHE A 37 -8.45 -7.48 12.87
C PHE A 37 -9.27 -8.75 12.56
N HIS A 38 -9.39 -9.14 11.29
CA HIS A 38 -10.08 -10.38 10.91
C HIS A 38 -9.35 -11.67 11.35
N ARG A 39 -8.06 -11.58 11.70
CA ARG A 39 -7.23 -12.69 12.20
C ARG A 39 -6.92 -12.56 13.69
N ALA A 40 -7.58 -11.63 14.36
CA ALA A 40 -7.36 -11.41 15.78
C ALA A 40 -7.80 -12.63 16.58
N ASP A 41 -6.96 -13.05 17.52
CA ASP A 41 -7.36 -13.92 18.62
C ASP A 41 -7.99 -13.05 19.72
N TRP A 42 -9.30 -12.84 19.63
CA TRP A 42 -10.03 -11.98 20.57
C TRP A 42 -10.05 -12.54 22.00
N ASP A 43 -9.97 -13.86 22.18
CA ASP A 43 -9.91 -14.46 23.51
C ASP A 43 -8.54 -14.19 24.17
N LYS A 44 -7.46 -14.28 23.41
CA LYS A 44 -6.13 -13.86 23.87
C LYS A 44 -6.07 -12.36 24.13
N PHE A 45 -6.65 -11.54 23.25
CA PHE A 45 -6.70 -10.09 23.47
C PHE A 45 -7.43 -9.76 24.77
N THR A 46 -8.63 -10.31 24.98
CA THR A 46 -9.47 -10.08 26.17
C THR A 46 -8.73 -10.46 27.46
N ARG A 47 -8.01 -11.58 27.47
CA ARG A 47 -7.21 -12.01 28.63
C ARG A 47 -5.99 -11.11 28.91
N LEU A 48 -5.44 -10.46 27.90
CA LEU A 48 -4.23 -9.63 28.01
C LEU A 48 -4.53 -8.14 28.21
N ALA A 49 -5.64 -7.64 27.67
CA ALA A 49 -6.03 -6.24 27.70
C ALA A 49 -6.75 -5.85 29.00
N ILE A 50 -6.36 -6.44 30.13
CA ILE A 50 -6.98 -6.18 31.43
C ILE A 50 -6.47 -4.84 31.97
N ILE A 51 -7.38 -3.89 32.12
CA ILE A 51 -7.10 -2.62 32.77
C ILE A 51 -7.40 -2.77 34.27
N THR A 52 -6.39 -2.52 35.10
CA THR A 52 -6.50 -2.67 36.56
C THR A 52 -6.48 -1.31 37.25
N GLY A 53 -7.03 -1.25 38.47
CA GLY A 53 -7.04 -0.01 39.26
C GLY A 53 -5.65 0.55 39.51
N THR A 54 -4.63 -0.30 39.65
CA THR A 54 -3.24 0.11 39.85
C THR A 54 -2.68 0.89 38.65
N MET A 55 -3.28 0.75 37.46
CA MET A 55 -2.86 1.49 36.27
C MET A 55 -3.29 2.96 36.28
N VAL A 56 -4.27 3.32 37.13
CA VAL A 56 -4.94 4.62 37.11
C VAL A 56 -4.95 5.30 38.48
N GLN A 57 -5.09 4.53 39.56
CA GLN A 57 -5.20 5.05 40.92
C GLN A 57 -3.90 5.71 41.37
N ASN A 58 -4.02 6.90 41.97
CA ASN A 58 -2.91 7.68 42.53
C ASN A 58 -1.79 7.99 41.53
N ARG A 59 -2.09 8.02 40.23
CA ARG A 59 -1.15 8.37 39.16
C ARG A 59 -1.50 9.71 38.54
N ALA A 60 -0.50 10.40 38.01
CA ALA A 60 -0.72 11.56 37.17
C ALA A 60 -1.50 11.15 35.91
N VAL A 61 -2.27 12.08 35.33
CA VAL A 61 -3.11 11.80 34.16
C VAL A 61 -2.29 11.23 33.00
N ASP A 62 -1.15 11.85 32.69
CA ASP A 62 -0.27 11.40 31.59
C ASP A 62 0.26 9.99 31.82
N GLU A 63 0.59 9.65 33.08
CA GLU A 63 1.07 8.34 33.46
C GLU A 63 -0.04 7.29 33.35
N ALA A 64 -1.25 7.60 33.81
CA ALA A 64 -2.39 6.71 33.68
C ALA A 64 -2.73 6.43 32.21
N VAL A 65 -2.73 7.48 31.38
CA VAL A 65 -2.95 7.37 29.91
C VAL A 65 -1.88 6.49 29.28
N PHE A 66 -0.61 6.71 29.60
CA PHE A 66 0.49 5.90 29.09
C PHE A 66 0.31 4.42 29.45
N ASN A 67 0.03 4.11 30.72
CA ASN A 67 -0.12 2.75 31.20
C ASN A 67 -1.28 2.00 30.52
N VAL A 68 -2.44 2.65 30.39
CA VAL A 68 -3.60 2.07 29.70
C VAL A 68 -3.30 1.85 28.22
N THR A 69 -2.68 2.83 27.57
CA THR A 69 -2.32 2.74 26.15
C THR A 69 -1.34 1.60 25.90
N GLU A 70 -0.32 1.46 26.74
CA GLU A 70 0.66 0.37 26.64
C GLU A 70 0.01 -1.00 26.84
N ALA A 71 -0.89 -1.15 27.81
CA ALA A 71 -1.58 -2.42 28.01
C ALA A 71 -2.41 -2.83 26.79
N ILE A 72 -3.17 -1.90 26.21
CA ILE A 72 -3.96 -2.15 25.00
C ILE A 72 -3.05 -2.49 23.82
N ARG A 73 -1.95 -1.73 23.64
CA ARG A 73 -0.99 -1.94 22.55
C ARG A 73 -0.32 -3.31 22.67
N ASN A 74 0.16 -3.68 23.86
CA ASN A 74 0.85 -4.93 24.09
C ASN A 74 -0.08 -6.13 23.92
N ALA A 75 -1.34 -6.03 24.37
CA ALA A 75 -2.35 -7.04 24.11
C ALA A 75 -2.66 -7.18 22.61
N ALA A 76 -2.78 -6.06 21.88
CA ALA A 76 -2.98 -6.06 20.44
C ALA A 76 -1.81 -6.71 19.70
N ASP A 77 -0.57 -6.39 20.08
CA ASP A 77 0.63 -6.96 19.47
C ASP A 77 0.77 -8.46 19.70
N ALA A 78 0.33 -8.95 20.86
CA ALA A 78 0.35 -10.36 21.17
C ALA A 78 -0.79 -11.14 20.48
N ALA A 79 -1.92 -10.51 20.18
CA ALA A 79 -3.14 -11.18 19.76
C ALA A 79 -3.55 -10.94 18.29
N ILE A 80 -3.05 -9.87 17.66
CA ILE A 80 -3.47 -9.45 16.32
C ILE A 80 -2.25 -9.40 15.39
N PRO A 81 -2.19 -10.28 14.37
CA PRO A 81 -1.07 -10.25 13.43
C PRO A 81 -1.09 -8.96 12.61
N ARG A 82 0.09 -8.39 12.34
CA ARG A 82 0.26 -7.19 11.51
C ARG A 82 0.50 -7.57 10.04
N THR A 83 0.10 -6.69 9.11
CA THR A 83 0.42 -6.85 7.68
C THR A 83 1.92 -6.95 7.49
N SER A 84 2.36 -7.88 6.62
CA SER A 84 3.76 -7.93 6.24
C SER A 84 4.11 -6.69 5.40
N ASN A 85 5.26 -6.08 5.68
CA ASN A 85 5.84 -4.98 4.90
C ASN A 85 6.42 -5.43 3.55
N SER A 86 5.97 -6.57 3.03
CA SER A 86 6.44 -7.03 1.74
C SER A 86 6.07 -5.99 0.68
N PRO A 87 7.05 -5.40 -0.03
CA PRO A 87 6.77 -4.43 -1.06
C PRO A 87 5.84 -5.09 -2.08
N ARG A 88 4.65 -4.51 -2.26
CA ARG A 88 3.76 -4.98 -3.32
C ARG A 88 4.55 -4.89 -4.62
N LYS A 89 4.57 -6.00 -5.38
CA LYS A 89 5.08 -5.97 -6.75
C LYS A 89 4.43 -4.79 -7.44
N LEU A 90 5.23 -3.89 -8.00
CA LEU A 90 4.71 -2.83 -8.85
C LEU A 90 3.86 -3.53 -9.91
N CYS A 91 2.57 -3.18 -9.99
CA CYS A 91 1.75 -3.63 -11.10
C CYS A 91 2.52 -3.22 -12.35
N LYS A 92 2.90 -4.20 -13.18
CA LYS A 92 3.53 -3.88 -14.45
C LYS A 92 2.60 -2.91 -15.18
N PRO A 93 3.11 -1.81 -15.75
CA PRO A 93 2.28 -0.97 -16.61
C PRO A 93 1.62 -1.87 -17.65
N TRP A 94 0.35 -1.58 -17.97
CA TRP A 94 -0.40 -2.30 -19.01
C TRP A 94 0.32 -2.31 -20.36
N TRP A 95 1.26 -1.38 -20.57
CA TRP A 95 2.23 -1.39 -21.65
C TRP A 95 3.47 -2.23 -21.29
N ASN A 96 3.55 -3.45 -21.82
CA ASN A 96 4.67 -4.36 -21.63
C ASN A 96 5.45 -4.60 -22.95
N ALA A 97 6.53 -5.39 -22.89
CA ALA A 97 7.38 -5.67 -24.05
C ALA A 97 6.60 -6.29 -25.23
N SER A 98 5.55 -7.08 -24.96
CA SER A 98 4.66 -7.63 -25.98
C SER A 98 3.85 -6.51 -26.66
N CYS A 99 3.34 -5.53 -25.91
CA CYS A 99 2.70 -4.34 -26.48
C CYS A 99 3.66 -3.52 -27.35
N GLN A 100 4.93 -3.40 -26.92
CA GLN A 100 5.97 -2.69 -27.67
C GLN A 100 6.35 -3.44 -28.95
N GLN A 101 6.40 -4.78 -28.91
CA GLN A 101 6.69 -5.61 -30.06
C GLN A 101 5.54 -5.60 -31.08
N ALA A 102 4.29 -5.71 -30.64
CA ALA A 102 3.10 -5.60 -31.50
C ALA A 102 3.01 -4.24 -32.21
N LYS A 103 3.37 -3.14 -31.51
CA LYS A 103 3.45 -1.82 -32.14
C LYS A 103 4.56 -1.75 -33.19
N ARG A 104 5.71 -2.39 -32.95
CA ARG A 104 6.85 -2.43 -33.88
C ARG A 104 6.59 -3.32 -35.10
N SER A 105 5.85 -4.41 -34.95
CA SER A 105 5.51 -5.32 -36.05
C SER A 105 4.45 -4.75 -37.00
N LYS A 106 3.80 -3.61 -36.67
CA LYS A 106 2.64 -3.06 -37.39
C LYS A 106 1.49 -4.08 -37.57
N GLU A 107 1.44 -5.14 -36.76
CA GLU A 107 0.35 -6.13 -36.77
C GLU A 107 -0.91 -5.63 -36.03
N GLY A 108 -1.02 -4.32 -35.86
CA GLY A 108 -2.04 -3.64 -35.08
C GLY A 108 -3.25 -3.17 -35.88
N VAL A 109 -3.74 -3.99 -36.82
CA VAL A 109 -5.12 -3.87 -37.32
C VAL A 109 -5.70 -5.29 -37.41
N GLY A 110 -5.99 -5.93 -36.28
CA GLY A 110 -6.71 -7.22 -36.33
C GLY A 110 -6.70 -8.11 -35.09
N TYR A 111 -5.83 -7.90 -34.11
CA TYR A 111 -5.74 -8.79 -32.94
C TYR A 111 -6.24 -8.14 -31.64
N PHE A 112 -7.49 -7.70 -31.64
CA PHE A 112 -8.26 -7.59 -30.41
C PHE A 112 -9.56 -8.38 -30.61
N GLN A 113 -9.44 -9.71 -30.62
CA GLN A 113 -10.58 -10.55 -30.31
C GLN A 113 -10.54 -10.84 -28.81
N GLU A 114 -11.60 -10.44 -28.11
CA GLU A 114 -11.85 -10.83 -26.73
C GLU A 114 -11.85 -12.36 -26.65
N VAL A 115 -10.95 -12.93 -25.86
CA VAL A 115 -10.97 -14.36 -25.57
C VAL A 115 -12.08 -14.58 -24.55
N PRO A 116 -13.13 -15.38 -24.85
CA PRO A 116 -14.16 -15.66 -23.86
C PRO A 116 -13.57 -16.54 -22.76
N HIS A 117 -13.86 -16.20 -21.52
CA HIS A 117 -13.60 -17.05 -20.38
C HIS A 117 -14.48 -18.31 -20.45
N ILE A 118 -13.87 -19.47 -20.65
CA ILE A 118 -14.34 -20.76 -20.14
C ILE A 118 -13.12 -21.51 -19.57
#